data_AF-A0A9Q1IRJ6-F1
#
_entry.id   AF-A0A9Q1IRJ6-F1
#
_cell.length_a   1.000
_cell.length_b   1.000
_cell.length_c   1.000
_cell.angle_alpha   90.00
_cell.angle_beta   90.00
_cell.angle_gamma   90.00
#
_symmetry.space_group_name_H-M   'P 1'
#
loop_
_entity.id
_entity.type
_entity.pdbx_description
1 polymer ?
#
loop_
_entity_poly.entity_id
_entity_poly.type
_entity_poly.pdbx_seq_one_letter_code
_entity_poly.pdbx_strand_id
1 'polypeptide(L)'
;MTWASIADCLGISIATLFRRREQLGIAQNFHPIPDNQLDAMIREIIRNTPNAGAVLVQGSIVGRGLSIQRWRIRERLNAVDPVGTMFRRRHAIRRRVYNVRGPNHLW
;
A
#
# COMPACT_ATOMS: atom_id res chain seq x y z
N MET A 1 -0.22 13.55 -0.23
CA MET A 1 -0.92 14.61 0.50
C MET A 1 -1.80 13.97 1.56
N THR A 2 -1.60 14.28 2.84
CA THR A 2 -2.41 13.73 3.94
C THR A 2 -3.64 14.61 4.18
N TRP A 3 -4.70 14.05 4.78
CA TRP A 3 -5.86 14.86 5.16
C TRP A 3 -5.49 15.99 6.15
N ALA A 4 -4.48 15.78 6.99
CA ALA A 4 -3.93 16.82 7.85
C ALA A 4 -3.33 17.98 7.05
N SER A 5 -2.50 17.68 6.02
CA SER A 5 -1.94 18.73 5.17
C SER A 5 -3.01 19.52 4.40
N ILE A 6 -4.12 18.87 4.03
CA ILE A 6 -5.26 19.53 3.39
C ILE A 6 -5.98 20.44 4.40
N ALA A 7 -6.19 19.98 5.63
CA ALA A 7 -6.82 20.76 6.69
C ALA A 7 -6.00 22.03 7.01
N ASP A 8 -4.69 21.89 7.17
CA ASP A 8 -3.76 23.01 7.40
C ASP A 8 -3.78 24.00 6.23
N CYS A 9 -3.71 23.51 4.98
CA CYS A 9 -3.78 24.34 3.80
C CYS A 9 -5.09 25.14 3.69
N LEU A 10 -6.19 24.58 4.21
CA LEU A 10 -7.50 25.21 4.23
C LEU A 10 -7.77 26.06 5.48
N GLY A 11 -6.85 26.07 6.46
CA GLY A 11 -7.01 26.80 7.72
C GLY A 11 -8.16 26.28 8.61
N ILE A 12 -8.50 24.99 8.51
CA ILE A 12 -9.60 24.38 9.27
C ILE A 12 -9.12 23.19 10.10
N SER A 13 -9.86 22.85 11.15
CA SER A 13 -9.59 21.61 11.89
C SER A 13 -9.83 20.36 11.03
N ILE A 14 -9.08 19.30 11.29
CA ILE A 14 -9.29 17.97 10.68
C ILE A 14 -10.75 17.49 10.88
N ALA A 15 -11.34 17.74 12.05
CA ALA A 15 -12.73 17.39 12.33
C ALA A 15 -13.72 18.13 11.40
N THR A 16 -13.48 19.42 11.15
CA THR A 16 -14.27 20.20 10.18
C THR A 16 -14.12 19.66 8.77
N LEU A 17 -12.90 19.29 8.36
CA LEU A 17 -12.64 18.71 7.05
C LEU A 17 -13.41 17.38 6.86
N PHE A 18 -13.36 16.47 7.84
CA PHE A 18 -14.10 15.20 7.76
C PHE A 18 -15.61 15.40 7.73
N ARG A 19 -16.17 16.31 8.55
CA ARG A 19 -17.60 16.64 8.50
C ARG A 19 -18.02 17.18 7.13
N ARG A 20 -17.22 18.07 6.53
CA ARG A 20 -17.48 18.61 5.19
C ARG A 20 -17.39 17.53 4.12
N ARG A 21 -16.40 16.67 4.22
CA ARG A 21 -16.20 15.53 3.32
C ARG A 21 -17.40 14.59 3.32
N GLU A 22 -17.96 14.30 4.50
CA GLU A 22 -19.19 13.52 4.65
C GLU A 22 -20.41 14.23 4.06
N GLN A 23 -20.61 15.52 4.37
CA GLN A 23 -21.69 16.33 3.80
C GLN A 23 -21.67 16.38 2.26
N LEU A 24 -20.47 16.39 1.67
CA LEU A 24 -20.26 16.41 0.23
C LEU A 24 -20.21 15.01 -0.41
N GLY A 25 -20.35 13.94 0.38
CA GLY A 25 -20.27 12.56 -0.13
C GLY A 25 -18.90 12.16 -0.69
N ILE A 26 -17.83 12.86 -0.31
CA ILE A 26 -16.46 12.59 -0.79
C ILE A 26 -15.89 11.40 0.00
N ALA A 27 -16.39 10.20 -0.23
CA ALA A 27 -15.88 8.99 0.43
C ALA A 27 -14.51 8.55 -0.13
N GLN A 28 -13.88 7.56 0.50
CA GLN A 28 -12.66 6.96 -0.03
C GLN A 28 -13.12 6.03 -1.14
N ASN A 29 -13.26 6.57 -2.35
CA ASN A 29 -13.84 5.83 -3.47
C ASN A 29 -12.83 4.77 -3.91
N PHE A 30 -13.11 3.52 -3.54
CA PHE A 30 -12.43 2.37 -4.13
C PHE A 30 -13.08 2.08 -5.48
N HIS A 31 -12.26 1.79 -6.49
CA HIS A 31 -12.80 1.45 -7.79
C HIS A 31 -13.41 0.04 -7.73
N PRO A 32 -14.64 -0.13 -8.26
CA PRO A 32 -15.30 -1.43 -8.36
C PRO A 32 -14.72 -2.20 -9.55
N ILE A 33 -13.46 -2.61 -9.44
CA ILE A 33 -12.79 -3.46 -10.43
C ILE A 33 -13.15 -4.92 -10.15
N PRO A 34 -13.42 -5.77 -11.14
CA PRO A 34 -13.65 -7.20 -10.92
C PRO A 34 -12.36 -7.96 -10.60
N ASP A 35 -12.46 -9.07 -9.88
CA ASP A 35 -11.29 -9.82 -9.40
C ASP A 35 -10.40 -10.34 -10.53
N ASN A 36 -10.98 -10.76 -11.65
CA ASN A 36 -10.22 -11.22 -12.82
C ASN A 36 -9.30 -10.12 -13.40
N GLN A 37 -9.78 -8.88 -13.46
CA GLN A 37 -9.00 -7.74 -13.94
C GLN A 37 -7.91 -7.37 -12.92
N LEU A 38 -8.22 -7.42 -11.62
CA LEU A 38 -7.24 -7.23 -10.56
C LEU A 38 -6.13 -8.28 -10.64
N ASP A 39 -6.48 -9.56 -10.84
CA ASP A 39 -5.51 -10.63 -10.98
C ASP A 39 -4.62 -10.44 -12.22
N ALA A 40 -5.19 -10.01 -13.34
CA ALA A 40 -4.43 -9.74 -14.56
C ALA A 40 -3.38 -8.64 -14.32
N MET A 41 -3.77 -7.55 -13.64
CA MET A 41 -2.83 -6.49 -13.25
C MET A 41 -1.76 -7.00 -12.28
N ILE A 42 -2.13 -7.82 -11.30
CA ILE A 42 -1.17 -8.41 -10.35
C ILE A 42 -0.16 -9.29 -11.08
N ARG A 43 -0.61 -10.17 -12.00
CA ARG A 43 0.28 -11.01 -12.81
C ARG A 43 1.24 -10.17 -13.63
N GLU A 44 0.74 -9.10 -14.26
CA GLU A 44 1.55 -8.16 -15.02
C GLU A 44 2.63 -7.51 -14.15
N ILE A 45 2.26 -7.00 -12.97
CA ILE A 45 3.19 -6.38 -12.01
C ILE A 45 4.26 -7.37 -11.56
N ILE A 46 3.87 -8.61 -11.24
CA ILE A 46 4.82 -9.66 -10.79
C ILE A 46 5.79 -10.05 -11.90
N ARG A 47 5.33 -10.10 -13.17
CA ARG A 47 6.20 -10.35 -14.32
C ARG A 47 7.25 -9.25 -14.49
N ASN A 48 6.83 -7.99 -14.35
CA ASN A 48 7.73 -6.84 -14.51
C ASN A 48 8.68 -6.66 -13.33
N THR A 49 8.18 -6.93 -12.12
CA THR A 49 8.96 -6.84 -10.88
C THR A 49 8.82 -8.15 -10.10
N PRO A 50 9.71 -9.13 -10.36
CA PRO A 50 9.76 -10.36 -9.58
C PRO A 50 9.90 -10.05 -8.08
N ASN A 51 9.22 -10.83 -7.24
CA ASN A 51 9.15 -10.64 -5.79
C ASN A 51 8.38 -9.39 -5.30
N ALA A 52 7.58 -8.75 -6.15
CA ALA A 52 6.68 -7.68 -5.72
C ALA A 52 5.76 -8.12 -4.57
N GLY A 53 5.93 -7.52 -3.40
CA GLY A 53 5.04 -7.71 -2.25
C GLY A 53 3.78 -6.84 -2.33
N ALA A 54 2.83 -7.05 -1.41
CA ALA A 54 1.55 -6.34 -1.39
C ALA A 54 1.67 -4.80 -1.40
N VAL A 55 2.72 -4.25 -0.79
CA VAL A 55 2.97 -2.80 -0.76
C VAL A 55 3.35 -2.28 -2.15
N LEU A 56 4.24 -3.00 -2.85
CA LEU A 56 4.67 -2.59 -4.19
C LEU A 56 3.54 -2.76 -5.22
N VAL A 57 2.78 -3.85 -5.11
CA VAL A 57 1.59 -4.09 -5.93
C VAL A 57 0.57 -2.96 -5.70
N GLN A 58 0.30 -2.60 -4.43
CA GLN A 58 -0.58 -1.49 -4.10
C GLN A 58 -0.07 -0.16 -4.69
N GLY A 59 1.22 0.14 -4.54
CA GLY A 59 1.81 1.34 -5.12
C GLY A 59 1.68 1.40 -6.65
N SER A 60 1.89 0.26 -7.32
CA SER A 60 1.76 0.15 -8.77
C SER A 60 0.32 0.40 -9.24
N ILE A 61 -0.67 -0.13 -8.51
CA ILE A 61 -2.10 0.10 -8.79
C ILE A 61 -2.47 1.56 -8.57
N VAL A 62 -2.02 2.16 -7.46
CA VAL A 62 -2.24 3.60 -7.17
C VAL A 62 -1.58 4.48 -8.23
N GLY A 63 -0.39 4.12 -8.72
CA GLY A 63 0.28 4.82 -9.82
C GLY A 63 -0.49 4.78 -11.14
N ARG A 64 -1.40 3.81 -11.32
CA ARG A 64 -2.35 3.73 -12.45
C ARG A 64 -3.64 4.54 -12.21
N GLY A 65 -3.70 5.33 -11.13
CA GLY A 65 -4.89 6.11 -10.75
C GLY A 65 -5.99 5.29 -10.08
N LEU A 66 -5.72 4.04 -9.68
CA LEU A 66 -6.71 3.14 -9.11
C LEU A 66 -6.53 3.04 -7.58
N SER A 67 -7.61 3.28 -6.86
CA SER A 67 -7.72 3.00 -5.42
C SER A 67 -8.44 1.67 -5.20
N ILE A 68 -7.77 0.71 -4.55
CA ILE A 68 -8.34 -0.61 -4.19
C ILE A 68 -8.05 -0.89 -2.72
N GLN A 69 -8.95 -1.61 -2.04
CA GLN A 69 -8.79 -1.97 -0.64
C GLN A 69 -7.52 -2.80 -0.42
N ARG A 70 -6.74 -2.45 0.60
CA ARG A 70 -5.48 -3.14 0.92
C ARG A 70 -5.66 -4.62 1.24
N TRP A 71 -6.74 -4.99 1.92
CA TRP A 71 -7.06 -6.38 2.22
C TRP A 71 -7.32 -7.18 0.93
N ARG A 72 -8.04 -6.58 -0.02
CA ARG A 72 -8.37 -7.20 -1.30
C ARG A 72 -7.15 -7.43 -2.18
N ILE A 73 -6.24 -6.44 -2.24
CA ILE A 73 -4.95 -6.62 -2.95
C ILE A 73 -4.16 -7.79 -2.36
N ARG A 74 -4.12 -7.92 -1.03
CA ARG A 74 -3.42 -9.03 -0.36
C ARG A 74 -4.07 -10.37 -0.64
N GLU A 75 -5.39 -10.45 -0.58
CA GLU A 75 -6.15 -11.65 -0.88
C GLU A 75 -5.87 -12.11 -2.32
N ARG A 76 -6.07 -11.23 -3.31
CA ARG A 76 -5.81 -11.54 -4.71
C ARG A 76 -4.35 -11.87 -4.99
N LEU A 77 -3.40 -11.19 -4.35
CA LEU A 77 -1.98 -11.50 -4.46
C LEU A 77 -1.64 -12.92 -3.94
N ASN A 78 -2.22 -13.34 -2.81
CA ASN A 78 -2.03 -14.71 -2.32
C ASN A 78 -2.65 -15.74 -3.28
N ALA A 79 -3.78 -15.41 -3.91
CA ALA A 79 -4.42 -16.30 -4.90
C ALA A 79 -3.60 -16.43 -6.20
N VAL A 80 -3.02 -15.33 -6.67
CA VAL A 80 -2.23 -15.28 -7.91
C VAL A 80 -0.81 -15.83 -7.74
N ASP A 81 -0.15 -15.52 -6.63
CA ASP A 81 1.24 -15.91 -6.32
C ASP A 81 1.34 -16.48 -4.89
N PRO A 82 0.76 -17.66 -4.64
CA PRO A 82 0.82 -18.29 -3.31
C PRO A 82 2.26 -18.64 -2.91
N VAL A 83 3.05 -19.11 -3.88
CA VAL A 83 4.43 -19.56 -3.68
C VAL A 83 5.35 -18.37 -3.36
N GLY A 84 5.35 -17.33 -4.19
CA GLY A 84 6.15 -16.13 -3.92
C GLY A 84 5.68 -15.42 -2.65
N THR A 85 4.39 -15.47 -2.32
CA THR A 85 3.92 -14.94 -1.04
C THR A 85 4.44 -15.74 0.15
N MET A 86 4.48 -17.07 0.05
CA MET A 86 5.09 -17.92 1.07
C MET A 86 6.59 -17.59 1.24
N PHE A 87 7.35 -17.51 0.14
CA PHE A 87 8.78 -17.16 0.20
C PHE A 87 9.01 -15.82 0.88
N ARG A 88 8.23 -14.79 0.53
CA ARG A 88 8.32 -13.46 1.17
C ARG A 88 8.00 -13.48 2.67
N ARG A 89 7.07 -14.33 3.12
CA ARG A 89 6.78 -14.51 4.56
C ARG A 89 7.92 -15.21 5.30
N ARG A 90 8.57 -16.21 4.66
CA ARG A 90 9.66 -16.97 5.26
C ARG A 90 10.96 -16.18 5.37
N HIS A 91 11.28 -15.37 4.37
CA HIS A 91 12.48 -14.54 4.37
C HIS A 91 12.23 -13.22 5.12
N ALA A 92 12.09 -13.30 6.44
CA ALA A 92 12.23 -12.12 7.27
C ALA A 92 13.63 -11.53 7.06
N ILE A 93 13.72 -10.21 6.86
CA ILE A 93 15.02 -9.52 6.78
C ILE A 93 15.80 -9.86 8.05
N ARG A 94 16.92 -10.57 7.90
CA ARG A 94 17.80 -10.87 9.03
C ARG A 94 18.40 -9.56 9.51
N ARG A 95 17.91 -9.05 10.64
CA ARG A 95 18.48 -7.85 11.27
C ARG A 95 19.91 -8.16 11.68
N ARG A 96 20.85 -7.32 11.24
CA ARG A 96 22.23 -7.39 11.69
C ARG A 96 22.26 -6.98 13.17
N VAL A 97 22.89 -7.81 13.99
CA VAL A 97 23.21 -7.43 15.37
C VAL A 97 24.54 -6.70 15.30
N TYR A 98 24.52 -5.43 15.65
CA TYR A 98 25.71 -4.60 15.70
C TYR A 98 26.23 -4.56 17.12
N ASN A 99 27.50 -4.88 17.30
CA ASN A 99 28.23 -4.66 18.55
C ASN A 99 29.24 -3.54 18.33
N VAL A 100 28.95 -2.36 18.88
CA VAL A 100 29.75 -1.15 18.69
C VAL A 100 30.15 -0.56 20.02
N ARG A 101 31.31 0.11 20.06
CA ARG A 101 31.89 0.66 21.29
C ARG A 101 31.16 1.89 21.85
N GLY A 102 30.27 2.50 21.06
CA GLY A 102 29.53 3.69 21.49
C GLY A 102 28.44 4.11 20.50
N PRO A 103 27.64 5.12 20.86
CA PRO A 103 26.61 5.69 20.00
C PRO A 103 27.20 6.15 18.65
N ASN A 104 26.43 6.02 17.56
CA ASN A 104 26.75 6.49 16.20
C ASN A 104 27.98 5.88 15.49
N HIS A 105 28.54 4.75 15.95
CA HIS A 105 29.72 4.15 15.30
C HIS A 105 29.48 3.54 13.89
N LEU A 106 28.23 3.45 13.42
CA LEU A 106 27.83 2.80 12.16
C LEU A 106 27.08 3.72 11.19
N TRP A 107 27.15 5.02 11.45
CA TRP A 107 26.56 6.05 10.61
C TRP A 107 27.57 6.51 9.55
#